data_AF-A0A1V5GYU5-F1
#
_entry.id   AF-A0A1V5GYU5-F1
#
_cell.length_a   1.000
_cell.length_b   1.000
_cell.length_c   1.000
_cell.angle_alpha   90.00
_cell.angle_beta   90.00
_cell.angle_gamma   90.00
#
_symmetry.space_group_name_H-M   'P 1'
#
loop_
_entity.id
_entity.type
_entity.pdbx_description
1 polymer ?
#
loop_
_entity_poly.entity_id
_entity_poly.type
_entity_poly.pdbx_seq_one_letter_code
_entity_poly.pdbx_strand_id
1 'polypeptide(L)'
;MATPAGKKKMHFNDFPKTVPEKCTNCGACARDCPANAITFTEEGVVIDKSKCIGCGKCISSCHFNAITKPDDAEQTQRFLEGLVEYAKPVIEAKNNIFFNIIINVSPSCDCASNPKKPFVPDIGILVSTDIVAIEAAAHDLVDKAHQCDDAFMKANSVSGKRQIDYAAELKMGNKNYRLIDIDEK
;
A
#
# COMPACT_ATOMS: atom_id res chain seq x y z
N MET A 1 -6.02 -9.87 -7.21
CA MET A 1 -6.58 -9.00 -6.16
C MET A 1 -6.92 -9.84 -4.94
N ALA A 2 -6.71 -9.31 -3.73
CA ALA A 2 -7.03 -10.04 -2.50
C ALA A 2 -8.53 -10.32 -2.34
N THR A 3 -8.88 -11.47 -1.74
CA THR A 3 -10.29 -11.81 -1.43
C THR A 3 -10.86 -10.81 -0.42
N PRO A 4 -12.20 -10.63 -0.32
CA PRO A 4 -12.80 -9.75 0.68
C PRO A 4 -12.35 -10.09 2.11
N ALA A 5 -12.26 -11.38 2.44
CA ALA A 5 -11.75 -11.84 3.73
C ALA A 5 -10.27 -11.50 3.92
N GLY A 6 -9.45 -11.65 2.88
CA GLY A 6 -8.04 -11.25 2.87
C GLY A 6 -7.87 -9.76 3.13
N LYS A 7 -8.62 -8.91 2.40
CA LYS A 7 -8.61 -7.45 2.61
C LYS A 7 -9.01 -7.08 4.04
N LYS A 8 -10.08 -7.66 4.57
CA LYS A 8 -10.51 -7.39 5.96
C LYS A 8 -9.44 -7.76 6.98
N LYS A 9 -8.70 -8.85 6.76
CA LYS A 9 -7.57 -9.24 7.59
C LYS A 9 -6.41 -8.24 7.49
N MET A 10 -6.02 -7.83 6.27
CA MET A 10 -4.95 -6.84 6.07
C MET A 10 -5.23 -5.53 6.79
N HIS A 11 -6.49 -5.11 6.87
CA HIS A 11 -6.88 -3.86 7.50
C HIS A 11 -7.14 -3.98 9.01
N PHE A 12 -7.03 -5.14 9.67
CA PHE A 12 -7.14 -5.29 11.14
C PHE A 12 -8.36 -4.64 11.82
N ASN A 13 -9.51 -4.56 11.15
CA ASN A 13 -10.68 -3.80 11.61
C ASN A 13 -10.42 -2.29 11.78
N ASP A 14 -9.45 -1.77 11.03
CA ASP A 14 -9.20 -0.35 10.85
C ASP A 14 -10.22 0.20 9.83
N PHE A 15 -11.23 0.89 10.36
CA PHE A 15 -12.38 1.37 9.59
C PHE A 15 -12.25 2.86 9.28
N PRO A 16 -12.71 3.32 8.11
CA PRO A 16 -12.69 4.74 7.77
C PRO A 16 -13.39 5.60 8.84
N LYS A 17 -12.83 6.78 9.09
CA LYS A 17 -13.37 7.75 10.05
C LYS A 17 -14.32 8.70 9.34
N THR A 18 -15.48 8.95 9.94
CA THR A 18 -16.48 9.89 9.42
C THR A 18 -16.34 11.24 10.12
N VAL A 19 -16.50 12.32 9.37
CA VAL A 19 -16.51 13.72 9.85
C VAL A 19 -17.88 14.31 9.50
N PRO A 20 -18.89 14.15 10.38
CA PRO A 20 -20.28 14.55 10.14
C PRO A 20 -20.42 15.98 9.60
N GLU A 21 -19.63 16.91 10.14
CA GLU A 21 -19.69 18.34 9.85
C GLU A 21 -19.33 18.69 8.40
N LYS A 22 -18.64 17.78 7.71
CA LYS A 22 -18.27 17.94 6.28
C LYS A 22 -19.21 17.18 5.36
N CYS A 23 -20.12 16.37 5.89
CA CYS A 23 -20.99 15.53 5.09
C CYS A 23 -22.15 16.36 4.50
N THR A 24 -22.36 16.24 3.19
CA THR A 24 -23.49 16.87 2.48
C THR A 24 -24.61 15.88 2.14
N ASN A 25 -24.51 14.63 2.62
CA ASN A 25 -25.44 13.55 2.31
C ASN A 25 -25.65 13.29 0.79
N CYS A 26 -24.65 13.59 -0.05
CA CYS A 26 -24.75 13.47 -1.52
C CYS A 26 -24.87 12.03 -2.09
N GLY A 27 -24.69 11.01 -1.26
CA GLY A 27 -24.88 9.62 -1.68
C GLY A 27 -23.70 8.93 -2.37
N ALA A 28 -22.64 9.65 -2.75
CA ALA A 28 -21.56 9.11 -3.57
C ALA A 28 -20.86 7.88 -2.93
N CYS A 29 -20.49 8.00 -1.66
CA CYS A 29 -19.81 6.94 -0.92
C CYS A 29 -20.65 5.65 -0.80
N ALA A 30 -21.96 5.77 -0.61
CA ALA A 30 -22.86 4.62 -0.49
C ALA A 30 -23.04 3.92 -1.84
N ARG A 31 -23.18 4.68 -2.95
CA ARG A 31 -23.26 4.11 -4.32
C ARG A 31 -22.01 3.32 -4.70
N ASP A 32 -20.84 3.80 -4.30
CA ASP A 32 -19.57 3.17 -4.63
C ASP A 32 -19.17 2.03 -3.68
N CYS A 33 -19.91 1.83 -2.58
CA CYS A 33 -19.59 0.83 -1.57
C CYS A 33 -19.97 -0.58 -2.05
N PRO A 34 -19.00 -1.46 -2.38
CA PRO A 34 -19.30 -2.79 -2.90
C PRO A 34 -19.89 -3.74 -1.84
N ALA A 35 -19.82 -3.36 -0.56
CA ALA A 35 -20.30 -4.16 0.56
C ALA A 35 -21.65 -3.65 1.13
N ASN A 36 -22.22 -2.58 0.53
CA ASN A 36 -23.44 -1.93 1.03
C ASN A 36 -23.35 -1.63 2.55
N ALA A 37 -22.20 -1.14 2.99
CA ALA A 37 -21.86 -0.96 4.40
C ALA A 37 -22.13 0.46 4.92
N ILE A 38 -22.80 1.33 4.16
CA ILE A 38 -22.97 2.75 4.49
C ILE A 38 -24.45 3.08 4.60
N THR A 39 -24.86 3.67 5.72
CA THR A 39 -26.23 4.11 5.99
C THR A 39 -26.26 5.62 6.24
N PHE A 40 -27.34 6.28 5.82
CA PHE A 40 -27.56 7.72 6.03
C PHE A 40 -28.26 7.97 7.36
N THR A 41 -27.88 9.07 8.00
CA THR A 41 -28.44 9.60 9.24
C THR A 41 -28.62 11.12 9.08
N GLU A 42 -29.30 11.76 10.02
CA GLU A 42 -29.48 13.22 9.99
C GLU A 42 -28.13 13.97 10.06
N GLU A 43 -27.17 13.42 10.80
CA GLU A 43 -25.85 14.03 11.03
C GLU A 43 -24.83 13.68 9.93
N GLY A 44 -25.11 12.72 9.04
CA GLY A 44 -24.20 12.28 8.01
C GLY A 44 -24.32 10.78 7.71
N VAL A 45 -23.19 10.09 7.57
CA VAL A 45 -23.17 8.66 7.24
C VAL A 45 -22.55 7.82 8.35
N VAL A 46 -23.07 6.60 8.52
CA VAL A 46 -22.56 5.59 9.45
C VAL A 46 -22.06 4.38 8.66
N ILE A 47 -20.88 3.87 9.02
CA ILE A 47 -20.27 2.70 8.40
C ILE A 47 -20.51 1.46 9.27
N ASP A 48 -21.21 0.47 8.72
CA ASP A 48 -21.40 -0.85 9.30
C ASP A 48 -20.07 -1.63 9.25
N LYS A 49 -19.39 -1.67 10.39
CA LYS A 49 -18.12 -2.36 10.60
C LYS A 49 -18.20 -3.87 10.35
N SER A 50 -19.38 -4.49 10.48
CA SER A 50 -19.55 -5.92 10.23
C SER A 50 -19.44 -6.22 8.72
N LYS A 51 -19.96 -5.31 7.88
CA LYS A 51 -20.00 -5.42 6.41
C LYS A 51 -18.78 -4.81 5.73
N CYS A 52 -18.16 -3.78 6.33
CA CYS A 52 -17.05 -3.08 5.71
C CYS A 52 -15.86 -4.02 5.43
N ILE A 53 -15.33 -3.94 4.20
CA ILE A 53 -14.21 -4.76 3.71
C ILE A 53 -12.90 -3.97 3.58
N GLY A 54 -12.83 -2.75 4.11
CA GLY A 54 -11.62 -1.92 4.10
C GLY A 54 -11.17 -1.41 2.72
N CYS A 55 -12.03 -1.45 1.69
CA CYS A 55 -11.59 -1.17 0.31
C CYS A 55 -11.22 0.29 -0.02
N GLY A 56 -11.46 1.24 0.89
CA GLY A 56 -11.11 2.65 0.70
C GLY A 56 -11.94 3.45 -0.32
N LYS A 57 -12.83 2.83 -1.12
CA LYS A 57 -13.62 3.52 -2.15
C LYS A 57 -14.43 4.72 -1.63
N CYS A 58 -15.02 4.58 -0.44
CA CYS A 58 -15.78 5.65 0.19
C CYS A 58 -14.91 6.89 0.46
N ILE A 59 -13.63 6.70 0.83
CA ILE A 59 -12.66 7.77 1.04
C ILE A 59 -12.37 8.46 -0.30
N SER A 60 -12.05 7.71 -1.35
CA SER A 60 -11.75 8.29 -2.68
C SER A 60 -12.94 8.98 -3.34
N SER A 61 -14.16 8.49 -3.10
CA SER A 61 -15.40 9.07 -3.67
C SER A 61 -15.85 10.37 -2.98
N CYS A 62 -15.32 10.65 -1.79
CA CYS A 62 -15.79 11.75 -0.97
C CYS A 62 -15.08 13.06 -1.32
N HIS A 63 -15.71 13.87 -2.16
CA HIS A 63 -15.21 15.20 -2.55
C HIS A 63 -15.19 16.24 -1.41
N PHE A 64 -15.84 15.93 -0.28
CA PHE A 64 -15.95 16.84 0.88
C PHE A 64 -15.01 16.46 2.03
N ASN A 65 -14.22 15.39 1.89
CA ASN A 65 -13.37 14.84 2.96
C ASN A 65 -14.16 14.53 4.25
N ALA A 66 -15.42 14.12 4.11
CA ALA A 66 -16.30 13.68 5.21
C ALA A 66 -16.05 12.22 5.62
N ILE A 67 -15.27 11.47 4.84
CA ILE A 67 -14.79 10.13 5.17
C ILE A 67 -13.29 10.13 4.92
N THR A 68 -12.50 9.86 5.95
CA THR A 68 -11.04 9.90 5.88
C THR A 68 -10.44 8.53 6.19
N LYS A 69 -9.19 8.36 5.76
CA LYS A 69 -8.39 7.25 6.26
C LYS A 69 -8.21 7.36 7.78
N PRO A 70 -8.03 6.24 8.46
CA PRO A 70 -7.50 6.21 9.82
C PRO A 70 -6.15 6.93 9.90
N ASP A 71 -5.92 7.68 10.99
CA ASP A 71 -4.76 8.55 11.19
C ASP A 71 -3.78 8.00 12.25
N ASP A 72 -3.74 6.68 12.38
CA ASP A 72 -2.96 5.98 13.38
C ASP A 72 -1.70 5.34 12.77
N ALA A 73 -0.54 5.71 13.31
CA ALA A 73 0.76 5.19 12.86
C ALA A 73 0.91 3.69 13.15
N GLU A 74 0.42 3.19 14.29
CA GLU A 74 0.47 1.77 14.65
C GLU A 74 -0.40 0.95 13.69
N GLN A 75 -1.62 1.43 13.40
CA GLN A 75 -2.50 0.76 12.43
C GLN A 75 -1.92 0.80 11.01
N THR A 76 -1.22 1.88 10.64
CA THR A 76 -0.48 1.94 9.36
C THR A 76 0.60 0.86 9.30
N GLN A 77 1.42 0.71 10.34
CA GLN A 77 2.45 -0.34 10.40
C GLN A 77 1.81 -1.73 10.32
N ARG A 78 0.75 -1.96 11.09
CA ARG A 78 0.04 -3.24 11.10
C ARG A 78 -0.56 -3.59 9.74
N PHE A 79 -1.11 -2.61 9.02
CA PHE A 79 -1.59 -2.79 7.65
C PHE A 79 -0.47 -3.24 6.71
N LEU A 80 0.70 -2.60 6.76
CA LEU A 80 1.87 -2.96 5.96
C LEU A 80 2.33 -4.41 6.25
N GLU A 81 2.34 -4.81 7.52
CA GLU A 81 2.63 -6.19 7.93
C GLU A 81 1.60 -7.19 7.38
N GLY A 82 0.31 -6.84 7.43
CA GLY A 82 -0.77 -7.66 6.87
C GLY A 82 -0.64 -7.90 5.37
N LEU A 83 -0.06 -6.95 4.61
CA LEU A 83 0.25 -7.14 3.19
C LEU A 83 1.33 -8.22 3.00
N VAL A 84 2.36 -8.23 3.85
CA VAL A 84 3.43 -9.24 3.82
C VAL A 84 2.89 -10.61 4.19
N GLU A 85 2.10 -10.71 5.26
CA GLU A 85 1.43 -11.96 5.68
C GLU A 85 0.56 -12.55 4.56
N TYR A 86 -0.13 -11.68 3.82
CA TYR A 86 -0.98 -12.13 2.72
C TYR A 86 -0.17 -12.67 1.53
N ALA A 87 1.01 -12.10 1.27
CA ALA A 87 1.91 -12.58 0.21
C ALA A 87 2.59 -13.90 0.59
N LYS A 88 2.92 -14.09 1.87
CA LYS A 88 3.73 -15.21 2.38
C LYS A 88 3.33 -16.61 1.86
N PRO A 89 2.05 -17.04 1.88
CA PRO A 89 1.68 -18.37 1.38
C PRO A 89 2.02 -18.60 -0.09
N VAL A 90 2.01 -17.56 -0.93
CA VAL A 90 2.40 -17.65 -2.35
C VAL A 90 3.91 -17.80 -2.48
N ILE A 91 4.66 -17.08 -1.65
CA ILE A 91 6.13 -17.13 -1.61
C ILE A 91 6.62 -18.51 -1.17
N GLU A 92 5.97 -19.14 -0.19
CA GLU A 92 6.38 -20.43 0.36
C GLU A 92 5.91 -21.64 -0.46
N ALA A 93 4.84 -21.51 -1.24
CA ALA A 93 4.24 -22.65 -1.95
C ALA A 93 5.02 -23.09 -3.19
N LYS A 94 5.90 -22.24 -3.74
CA LYS A 94 6.56 -22.48 -5.03
C LYS A 94 7.99 -21.92 -5.05
N ASN A 95 8.76 -22.39 -6.02
CA ASN A 95 9.97 -21.68 -6.43
C ASN A 95 9.56 -20.42 -7.19
N ASN A 96 10.08 -19.28 -6.77
CA ASN A 96 9.72 -17.97 -7.31
C ASN A 96 10.94 -17.28 -7.92
N ILE A 97 10.70 -16.52 -8.99
CA ILE A 97 11.64 -15.54 -9.53
C ILE A 97 10.90 -14.20 -9.48
N PHE A 98 11.52 -13.23 -8.85
CA PHE A 98 10.98 -11.89 -8.63
C PHE A 98 11.63 -10.91 -9.59
N PHE A 99 10.82 -9.97 -10.08
CA PHE A 99 11.23 -8.90 -10.97
C PHE A 99 10.75 -7.58 -10.38
N ASN A 100 11.68 -6.63 -10.19
CA ASN A 100 11.34 -5.26 -9.88
C ASN A 100 11.69 -4.38 -11.07
N ILE A 101 10.69 -3.68 -11.59
CA ILE A 101 10.83 -2.75 -12.72
C ILE A 101 10.77 -1.34 -12.15
N ILE A 102 11.92 -0.72 -12.00
CA ILE A 102 12.05 0.58 -11.34
C ILE A 102 12.09 1.65 -12.43
N ILE A 103 10.90 2.07 -12.86
CA ILE A 103 10.69 3.06 -13.91
C ILE A 103 9.83 4.20 -13.38
N ASN A 104 10.21 5.45 -13.71
CA ASN A 104 9.43 6.67 -13.46
C ASN A 104 8.70 6.67 -12.11
N VAL A 105 9.43 6.46 -11.01
CA VAL A 105 8.84 6.25 -9.68
C VAL A 105 8.05 7.49 -9.25
N SER A 106 6.73 7.33 -9.09
CA SER A 106 5.78 8.40 -8.77
C SER A 106 5.31 8.31 -7.31
N PRO A 107 4.96 9.43 -6.65
CA PRO A 107 4.33 9.37 -5.34
C PRO A 107 2.86 8.93 -5.40
N SER A 108 2.29 8.77 -6.62
CA SER A 108 0.90 8.34 -6.81
C SER A 108 0.84 6.85 -7.09
N CYS A 109 -0.29 6.21 -6.78
CA CYS A 109 -0.54 4.85 -7.24
C CYS A 109 -0.59 4.81 -8.77
N ASP A 110 -0.12 3.73 -9.39
CA ASP A 110 -0.10 3.57 -10.85
C ASP A 110 -1.50 3.63 -11.50
N CYS A 111 -2.55 3.40 -10.71
CA CYS A 111 -3.94 3.51 -11.15
C CYS A 111 -4.54 4.92 -11.01
N ALA A 112 -3.77 5.91 -10.55
CA ALA A 112 -4.25 7.26 -10.35
C ALA A 112 -4.58 7.93 -11.70
N SER A 113 -5.79 8.47 -11.84
CA SER A 113 -6.23 9.14 -13.09
C SER A 113 -5.51 10.46 -13.37
N ASN A 114 -4.87 11.05 -12.36
CA ASN A 114 -4.06 12.27 -12.50
C ASN A 114 -2.78 12.11 -11.65
N PRO A 115 -1.80 11.32 -12.12
CA PRO A 115 -0.64 10.98 -11.33
C PRO A 115 0.29 12.20 -11.15
N LYS A 116 0.87 12.33 -9.96
CA LYS A 116 1.95 13.29 -9.70
C LYS A 116 3.19 12.91 -10.53
N LYS A 117 3.99 13.92 -10.88
CA LYS A 117 5.25 13.73 -11.61
C LYS A 117 6.18 12.76 -10.85
N PRO A 118 6.93 11.90 -11.56
CA PRO A 118 7.95 11.06 -10.95
C PRO A 118 8.96 11.85 -10.11
N PHE A 119 9.37 11.29 -8.98
CA PHE A 119 10.40 11.85 -8.09
C PHE A 119 11.76 11.16 -8.22
N VAL A 120 11.80 10.02 -8.93
CA VAL A 120 13.02 9.31 -9.35
C VAL A 120 12.84 8.87 -10.81
N PRO A 121 13.82 9.09 -11.70
CA PRO A 121 13.76 8.63 -13.09
C PRO A 121 13.93 7.11 -13.20
N ASP A 122 13.95 6.59 -14.42
CA ASP A 122 14.18 5.16 -14.67
C ASP A 122 15.55 4.72 -14.11
N ILE A 123 15.55 3.64 -13.35
CA ILE A 123 16.76 3.01 -12.79
C ILE A 123 17.08 1.72 -13.55
N GLY A 124 16.08 0.86 -13.79
CA GLY A 124 16.27 -0.40 -14.51
C GLY A 124 15.42 -1.55 -13.98
N ILE A 125 15.84 -2.77 -14.30
CA ILE A 125 15.16 -4.01 -13.93
C ILE A 125 16.06 -4.83 -13.01
N LEU A 126 15.52 -5.24 -11.86
CA LEU A 126 16.17 -6.18 -10.96
C LEU A 126 15.52 -7.56 -11.08
N VAL A 127 16.32 -8.60 -10.89
CA VAL A 127 15.85 -10.00 -10.85
C VAL A 127 16.49 -10.72 -9.67
N SER A 128 15.71 -11.52 -8.94
CA SER A 128 16.19 -12.31 -7.80
C SER A 128 15.31 -13.51 -7.55
N THR A 129 15.84 -14.54 -6.90
CA THR A 129 15.03 -15.63 -6.32
C THR A 129 14.69 -15.40 -4.85
N ASP A 130 15.19 -14.32 -4.24
CA ASP A 130 14.93 -13.91 -2.87
C ASP A 130 14.15 -12.59 -2.86
N ILE A 131 12.92 -12.61 -2.34
CA ILE A 131 11.99 -11.47 -2.31
C ILE A 131 12.47 -10.35 -1.38
N VAL A 132 13.11 -10.70 -0.25
CA VAL A 132 13.57 -9.68 0.69
C VAL A 132 14.78 -8.96 0.11
N ALA A 133 15.67 -9.70 -0.54
CA ALA A 133 16.87 -9.14 -1.17
C ALA A 133 16.53 -8.17 -2.31
N ILE A 134 15.58 -8.51 -3.19
CA ILE A 134 15.21 -7.65 -4.34
C ILE A 134 14.45 -6.41 -3.91
N GLU A 135 13.58 -6.50 -2.91
CA GLU A 135 12.87 -5.34 -2.37
C GLU A 135 13.83 -4.40 -1.65
N ALA A 136 14.77 -4.94 -0.84
CA ALA A 136 15.83 -4.16 -0.22
C ALA A 136 16.69 -3.44 -1.27
N ALA A 137 17.15 -4.17 -2.29
CA ALA A 137 17.93 -3.60 -3.39
C ALA A 137 17.17 -2.50 -4.15
N ALA A 138 15.89 -2.73 -4.46
CA ALA A 138 15.07 -1.74 -5.16
C ALA A 138 14.88 -0.47 -4.32
N HIS A 139 14.58 -0.62 -3.02
CA HIS A 139 14.42 0.51 -2.12
C HIS A 139 15.71 1.33 -1.98
N ASP A 140 16.86 0.66 -1.78
CA ASP A 140 18.16 1.31 -1.66
C ASP A 140 18.57 2.04 -2.95
N LEU A 141 18.26 1.48 -4.12
CA LEU A 141 18.52 2.14 -5.41
C LEU A 141 17.67 3.40 -5.59
N VAL A 142 16.40 3.36 -5.18
CA VAL A 142 15.50 4.52 -5.21
C VAL A 142 15.96 5.60 -4.22
N ASP A 143 16.33 5.21 -2.99
CA ASP A 143 16.90 6.10 -1.97
C ASP A 143 18.19 6.79 -2.47
N LYS A 144 19.08 6.01 -3.07
CA LYS A 144 20.33 6.50 -3.68
C LYS A 144 20.06 7.48 -4.82
N ALA A 145 19.11 7.17 -5.72
CA ALA A 145 18.77 8.04 -6.84
C ALA A 145 18.09 9.34 -6.38
N HIS A 146 17.29 9.30 -5.32
CA HIS A 146 16.67 10.49 -4.73
C HIS A 146 17.60 11.25 -3.75
N GLN A 147 18.77 10.68 -3.42
CA GLN A 147 19.76 11.24 -2.51
C GLN A 147 19.20 11.52 -1.11
N CYS A 148 18.48 10.55 -0.53
CA CYS A 148 17.98 10.65 0.84
C CYS A 148 17.86 9.29 1.53
N ASP A 149 17.62 9.31 2.84
CA ASP A 149 17.52 8.09 3.65
C ASP A 149 16.26 7.27 3.39
N ASP A 150 15.14 7.89 2.99
CA ASP A 150 13.90 7.19 2.64
C ASP A 150 13.07 8.05 1.68
N ALA A 151 13.16 7.71 0.40
CA ALA A 151 12.55 8.50 -0.67
C ALA A 151 11.03 8.37 -0.68
N PHE A 152 10.48 7.20 -0.32
CA PHE A 152 9.03 6.98 -0.28
C PHE A 152 8.40 7.73 0.90
N MET A 153 9.02 7.68 2.09
CA MET A 153 8.57 8.46 3.23
C MET A 153 8.53 9.95 2.91
N LYS A 154 9.56 10.47 2.23
CA LYS A 154 9.60 11.88 1.81
C LYS A 154 8.55 12.20 0.74
N ALA A 155 8.32 11.29 -0.21
CA ALA A 155 7.46 11.55 -1.37
C ALA A 155 5.96 11.37 -1.10
N ASN A 156 5.57 10.42 -0.25
CA ASN A 156 4.17 10.07 0.00
C ASN A 156 3.82 9.78 1.47
N SER A 157 4.75 10.00 2.41
CA SER A 157 4.57 9.80 3.85
C SER A 157 4.33 8.34 4.27
N VAL A 158 4.77 7.38 3.46
CA VAL A 158 4.75 5.95 3.79
C VAL A 158 6.09 5.33 3.38
N SER A 159 6.72 4.60 4.29
CA SER A 159 7.99 3.89 4.04
C SER A 159 7.73 2.44 3.64
N GLY A 160 8.44 1.95 2.62
CA GLY A 160 8.45 0.53 2.26
C GLY A 160 9.31 -0.33 3.20
N LYS A 161 10.18 0.29 4.01
CA LYS A 161 11.18 -0.43 4.82
C LYS A 161 10.56 -1.37 5.86
N ARG A 162 9.41 -1.00 6.45
CA ARG A 162 8.71 -1.92 7.38
C ARG A 162 8.37 -3.25 6.74
N GLN A 163 7.89 -3.25 5.50
CA GLN A 163 7.49 -4.49 4.82
C GLN A 163 8.70 -5.38 4.57
N ILE A 164 9.84 -4.79 4.21
CA ILE A 164 11.11 -5.49 3.98
C ILE A 164 11.61 -6.11 5.29
N ASP A 165 11.66 -5.33 6.36
CA ASP A 165 12.09 -5.80 7.68
C ASP A 165 11.19 -6.93 8.20
N TYR A 166 9.88 -6.73 8.13
CA TYR A 166 8.92 -7.72 8.60
C TYR A 166 8.92 -9.01 7.77
N ALA A 167 9.12 -8.92 6.45
CA ALA A 167 9.31 -10.09 5.60
C ALA A 167 10.57 -10.89 6.00
N ALA A 168 11.65 -10.20 6.37
CA ALA A 168 12.86 -10.83 6.89
C ALA A 168 12.61 -11.48 8.27
N GLU A 169 11.89 -10.82 9.18
CA GLU A 169 11.47 -11.38 10.48
C GLU A 169 10.64 -12.67 10.29
N LEU A 170 9.78 -12.71 9.27
CA LEU A 170 8.98 -13.87 8.88
C LEU A 170 9.76 -14.94 8.12
N LYS A 171 11.08 -14.77 7.93
CA LYS A 171 11.99 -15.68 7.22
C LYS A 171 11.62 -15.91 5.75
N MET A 172 11.09 -14.89 5.08
CA MET A 172 10.73 -14.96 3.67
C MET A 172 11.94 -14.76 2.73
N GLY A 173 13.09 -14.36 3.27
CA GLY A 173 14.31 -14.08 2.52
C GLY A 173 15.37 -13.38 3.37
N ASN A 174 16.41 -12.85 2.73
CA ASN A 174 17.50 -12.13 3.39
C ASN A 174 17.61 -10.67 2.92
N LYS A 175 17.91 -9.74 3.84
CA LYS A 175 18.16 -8.32 3.50
C LYS A 175 19.51 -8.08 2.85
N ASN A 176 20.47 -8.99 3.04
CA ASN A 176 21.80 -8.88 2.44
C ASN A 176 21.73 -9.30 0.97
N TYR A 177 22.25 -8.45 0.10
CA TYR A 177 22.31 -8.71 -1.33
C TYR A 177 23.63 -8.19 -1.91
N ARG A 178 23.95 -8.65 -3.13
CA ARG A 178 25.01 -8.09 -3.96
C ARG A 178 24.43 -7.82 -5.34
N LEU A 179 24.54 -6.59 -5.81
CA LEU A 179 24.17 -6.24 -7.18
C LEU A 179 25.20 -6.81 -8.15
N ILE A 180 24.71 -7.45 -9.21
CA ILE A 180 25.53 -7.92 -10.32
C ILE A 180 25.00 -7.20 -11.55
N ASP A 181 25.82 -6.30 -12.11
CA ASP A 181 25.51 -5.65 -13.36
C ASP A 181 25.76 -6.64 -14.51
N ILE A 182 24.81 -6.72 -15.44
CA ILE A 182 24.85 -7.61 -16.60
C ILE A 182 24.99 -6.86 -17.92
N ASP A 183 24.89 -5.52 -17.88
CA ASP A 183 24.99 -4.64 -19.05
C ASP A 183 26.45 -4.26 -19.34
N GLU A 184 27.34 -4.30 -18.33
CA GLU A 184 28.78 -4.01 -18.47
C GLU A 184 29.61 -5.16 -19.08
N LYS A 185 29.11 -5.81 -20.14
CA LYS A 185 29.88 -6.84 -20.88
C LYS A 185 30.86 -6.27 -21.90
#